data_AF-A0A6B0XNE6-F1
#
_entry.id   AF-A0A6B0XNE6-F1
#
_cell.length_a   1.000
_cell.length_b   1.000
_cell.length_c   1.000
_cell.angle_alpha   90.00
_cell.angle_beta   90.00
_cell.angle_gamma   90.00
#
_symmetry.space_group_name_H-M   'P 1'
#
loop_
_entity.id
_entity.type
_entity.pdbx_description
1 polymer ?
#
loop_
_entity_poly.entity_id
_entity_poly.type
_entity_poly.pdbx_seq_one_letter_code
_entity_poly.pdbx_strand_id
1 'polypeptide(L)'
;MKDPMSLTPELESRIQGIVDSGTAVLFMKGSPAAPQCGFSAQVVQVLNRLLPAYETFDVLSDGEVREGVKEFSDWPTIPQLYIGGEFMGGCDIVKEMYDNGELHDALGMERAELSADQVEITISAEAEQILRNAQQQQGAELHFGIDAKFQPFLGFGPAAGTELRVPVGGLFFLLDRDSAGRAQGASITVVDTEHGQRLDVDIPAVRAGG
;
A
#
# COMPACT_ATOMS: atom_id res chain seq x y z
N MET A 1 34.37 -28.28 -12.35
CA MET A 1 33.56 -27.68 -11.26
C MET A 1 33.27 -26.26 -11.69
N LYS A 2 32.00 -25.88 -11.87
CA LYS A 2 31.62 -24.46 -11.91
C LYS A 2 31.52 -24.06 -10.45
N ASP A 3 32.28 -23.07 -10.02
CA ASP A 3 32.10 -22.45 -8.72
C ASP A 3 30.62 -22.05 -8.56
N PRO A 4 30.03 -22.16 -7.36
CA PRO A 4 28.67 -21.71 -7.12
C PRO A 4 28.64 -20.20 -7.36
N MET A 5 28.19 -19.85 -8.57
CA MET A 5 27.66 -18.58 -9.06
C MET A 5 28.00 -17.35 -8.21
N SER A 6 29.29 -17.03 -8.10
CA SER A 6 29.75 -15.78 -7.49
C SER A 6 29.18 -14.62 -8.29
N LEU A 7 28.61 -13.62 -7.62
CA LEU A 7 28.21 -12.35 -8.23
C LEU A 7 29.33 -11.79 -9.12
N THR A 8 29.17 -11.91 -10.45
CA THR A 8 30.18 -11.40 -11.39
C THR A 8 30.06 -9.88 -11.48
N PRO A 9 31.15 -9.15 -11.82
CA PRO A 9 31.07 -7.69 -12.00
C PRO A 9 30.00 -7.25 -13.00
N GLU A 10 29.75 -8.04 -14.05
CA GLU A 10 28.70 -7.76 -15.03
C GLU A 10 27.29 -7.94 -14.44
N LEU A 11 27.08 -8.99 -13.64
CA LEU A 11 25.79 -9.23 -12.98
C LEU A 11 25.54 -8.20 -11.87
N GLU A 12 26.57 -7.85 -11.10
CA GLU A 12 26.54 -6.78 -10.10
C GLU A 12 26.14 -5.45 -10.74
N SER A 13 26.83 -5.05 -11.82
CA SER A 13 26.49 -3.82 -12.55
C SER A 13 25.06 -3.83 -13.10
N ARG A 14 24.57 -5.00 -13.54
CA ARG A 14 23.19 -5.15 -14.01
C ARG A 14 22.18 -5.00 -12.88
N ILE A 15 22.43 -5.60 -11.72
CA ILE A 15 21.56 -5.47 -10.53
C ILE A 15 21.56 -4.02 -10.04
N GLN A 16 22.74 -3.39 -9.96
CA GLN A 16 22.86 -1.97 -9.61
C GLN A 16 22.06 -1.10 -10.57
N GLY A 17 22.14 -1.35 -11.89
CA GLY A 17 21.34 -0.62 -12.87
C GLY A 17 19.82 -0.78 -12.70
N ILE A 18 19.35 -1.93 -12.19
CA ILE A 18 17.93 -2.13 -11.83
C ILE A 18 17.60 -1.35 -10.55
N VAL A 19 18.46 -1.43 -9.53
CA VAL A 19 18.32 -0.70 -8.25
C VAL A 19 18.27 0.82 -8.47
N ASP A 20 19.03 1.34 -9.43
CA ASP A 20 19.08 2.76 -9.76
C ASP A 20 18.00 3.21 -10.76
N SER A 21 17.14 2.30 -11.24
CA SER A 21 16.13 2.61 -12.27
C SER A 21 14.99 3.49 -11.77
N GLY A 22 14.82 3.62 -10.44
CA GLY A 22 13.80 4.47 -9.83
C GLY A 22 14.05 4.72 -8.35
N THR A 23 13.26 5.62 -7.76
CA THR A 23 13.39 5.95 -6.33
C THR A 23 13.03 4.77 -5.42
N ALA A 24 12.06 3.95 -5.81
CA ALA A 24 11.69 2.73 -5.10
C ALA A 24 11.67 1.57 -6.10
N VAL A 25 12.43 0.52 -5.82
CA VAL A 25 12.60 -0.65 -6.69
C VAL A 25 12.33 -1.93 -5.90
N LEU A 26 11.39 -2.74 -6.38
CA LEU A 26 11.00 -3.99 -5.75
C LEU A 26 11.40 -5.19 -6.61
N PHE A 27 12.35 -5.99 -6.13
CA PHE A 27 12.58 -7.34 -6.65
C PHE A 27 11.50 -8.26 -6.08
N MET A 28 10.67 -8.85 -6.93
CA MET A 28 9.53 -9.65 -6.52
C MET A 28 9.32 -10.88 -7.40
N LYS A 29 8.45 -11.79 -6.96
CA LYS A 29 8.00 -12.94 -7.76
C LYS A 29 6.69 -12.58 -8.45
N GLY A 30 6.70 -12.49 -9.78
CA GLY A 30 5.60 -11.98 -10.60
C GLY A 30 5.64 -10.45 -10.75
N SER A 31 4.48 -9.83 -10.89
CA SER A 31 4.33 -8.37 -11.08
C SER A 31 3.35 -7.77 -10.07
N PRO A 32 3.31 -6.43 -9.89
CA PRO A 32 2.31 -5.80 -9.01
C PRO A 32 0.86 -6.19 -9.34
N ALA A 33 0.54 -6.36 -10.62
CA ALA A 33 -0.80 -6.75 -11.08
C ALA A 33 -1.08 -8.25 -10.90
N ALA A 34 -0.04 -9.08 -10.92
CA ALA A 34 -0.14 -10.54 -10.80
C ALA A 34 1.02 -11.10 -9.95
N PRO A 35 1.00 -10.87 -8.62
CA PRO A 35 2.04 -11.40 -7.74
C PRO A 35 1.92 -12.92 -7.65
N GLN A 36 3.07 -13.62 -7.75
CA GLN A 36 3.13 -15.09 -7.71
C GLN A 36 3.62 -15.63 -6.36
N CYS A 37 3.70 -14.77 -5.34
CA CYS A 37 4.09 -15.13 -3.99
C CYS A 37 3.38 -14.23 -2.98
N GLY A 38 2.83 -14.80 -1.91
CA GLY A 38 2.10 -14.04 -0.88
C GLY A 38 2.93 -12.97 -0.17
N PHE A 39 4.24 -13.17 -0.02
CA PHE A 39 5.14 -12.15 0.53
C PHE A 39 5.37 -10.99 -0.45
N SER A 40 5.52 -11.30 -1.74
CA SER A 40 5.57 -10.27 -2.78
C SER A 40 4.27 -9.48 -2.87
N ALA A 41 3.12 -10.15 -2.75
CA ALA A 41 1.82 -9.49 -2.73
C ALA A 41 1.67 -8.54 -1.53
N GLN A 42 2.19 -8.91 -0.35
CA GLN A 42 2.17 -8.04 0.84
C GLN A 42 2.99 -6.76 0.64
N VAL A 43 4.20 -6.85 0.10
CA VAL A 43 5.02 -5.65 -0.16
C VAL A 43 4.38 -4.76 -1.23
N VAL A 44 3.80 -5.34 -2.28
CA VAL A 44 3.03 -4.61 -3.30
C VAL A 44 1.86 -3.85 -2.66
N GLN A 45 1.13 -4.47 -1.72
CA GLN A 45 0.02 -3.81 -1.03
C GLN A 45 0.49 -2.61 -0.22
N VAL A 46 1.62 -2.72 0.50
CA VAL A 46 2.21 -1.60 1.24
C VAL A 46 2.61 -0.48 0.28
N LEU A 47 3.37 -0.79 -0.77
CA LEU A 47 3.86 0.23 -1.70
C LEU A 47 2.72 0.93 -2.45
N ASN A 48 1.67 0.22 -2.86
CA ASN A 48 0.50 0.84 -3.50
C ASN A 48 -0.25 1.82 -2.59
N ARG A 49 -0.19 1.64 -1.26
CA ARG A 49 -0.76 2.61 -0.31
C ARG A 49 0.06 3.90 -0.24
N LEU A 50 1.37 3.82 -0.43
CA LEU A 50 2.28 4.94 -0.26
C LEU A 50 2.57 5.68 -1.57
N LEU A 51 2.77 4.92 -2.65
CA LEU A 51 3.33 5.41 -3.89
C LEU A 51 2.36 5.21 -5.05
N PRO A 52 2.16 6.25 -5.90
CA PRO A 52 1.35 6.11 -7.10
C PRO A 52 2.03 5.24 -8.16
N ALA A 53 3.35 5.14 -8.13
CA ALA A 53 4.17 4.30 -9.00
C ALA A 53 5.51 3.97 -8.33
N TYR A 54 6.07 2.81 -8.69
CA TYR A 54 7.40 2.34 -8.29
C TYR A 54 7.87 1.29 -9.30
N GLU A 55 9.17 1.04 -9.36
CA GLU A 55 9.75 0.08 -10.30
C GLU A 55 9.75 -1.34 -9.71
N THR A 56 9.63 -2.34 -10.57
CA THR A 56 9.69 -3.75 -10.15
C THR A 56 10.49 -4.61 -11.09
N PHE A 57 11.14 -5.64 -10.55
CA PHE A 57 11.79 -6.69 -11.34
C PHE A 57 11.24 -8.07 -10.95
N ASP A 58 10.70 -8.80 -11.92
CA ASP A 58 10.24 -10.18 -11.73
C ASP A 58 11.42 -11.15 -11.75
N VAL A 59 11.87 -11.59 -10.57
CA VAL A 59 12.99 -12.53 -10.44
C VAL A 59 12.66 -13.95 -10.93
N LEU A 60 11.40 -14.26 -11.26
CA LEU A 60 11.05 -15.53 -11.89
C LEU A 60 11.41 -15.55 -13.37
N SER A 61 11.52 -14.38 -14.00
CA SER A 61 11.91 -14.24 -15.41
C SER A 61 13.42 -14.41 -15.64
N ASP A 62 14.23 -14.22 -14.59
CA ASP A 62 15.69 -14.28 -14.67
C ASP A 62 16.30 -14.91 -13.42
N GLY A 63 16.78 -16.16 -13.57
CA GLY A 63 17.40 -16.91 -12.49
C GLY A 63 18.76 -16.38 -12.05
N GLU A 64 19.51 -15.69 -12.92
CA GLU A 64 20.80 -15.11 -12.55
C GLU A 64 20.60 -13.90 -11.66
N VAL A 65 19.68 -12.99 -12.04
CA VAL A 65 19.31 -11.84 -11.20
C VAL A 65 18.70 -12.31 -9.88
N ARG A 66 17.89 -13.37 -9.90
CA ARG A 66 17.26 -13.92 -8.68
C ARG A 66 18.27 -14.36 -7.63
N GLU A 67 19.32 -15.05 -8.02
CA GLU A 67 20.34 -15.51 -7.08
C GLU A 67 21.35 -14.38 -6.81
N GLY A 68 21.74 -13.62 -7.84
CA GLY A 68 22.66 -12.49 -7.70
C GLY A 68 22.15 -11.39 -6.77
N VAL A 69 20.86 -11.05 -6.80
CA VAL A 69 20.32 -10.00 -5.91
C VAL A 69 20.39 -10.39 -4.42
N LYS A 70 20.37 -11.69 -4.12
CA LYS A 70 20.55 -12.19 -2.74
C LYS A 70 21.98 -12.02 -2.26
N GLU A 71 22.95 -12.27 -3.14
CA GLU A 71 24.37 -12.04 -2.85
C GLU A 71 24.66 -10.54 -2.76
N PHE A 72 24.11 -9.74 -3.66
CA PHE A 72 24.27 -8.28 -3.72
C PHE A 72 23.80 -7.57 -2.43
N SER A 73 22.69 -8.02 -1.85
CA SER A 73 22.14 -7.47 -0.59
C SER A 73 22.62 -8.17 0.68
N ASP A 74 23.38 -9.27 0.55
CA ASP A 74 23.60 -10.23 1.66
C ASP A 74 22.28 -10.67 2.32
N TRP A 75 21.23 -10.91 1.50
CA TRP A 75 19.89 -11.24 1.98
C TRP A 75 19.28 -12.44 1.23
N PRO A 76 18.89 -13.53 1.93
CA PRO A 76 18.60 -14.81 1.26
C PRO A 76 17.20 -14.91 0.63
N THR A 77 16.29 -13.96 0.87
CA THR A 77 14.87 -14.07 0.50
C THR A 77 14.40 -12.99 -0.48
N ILE A 78 13.25 -13.26 -1.09
CA ILE A 78 12.51 -12.36 -2.01
C ILE A 78 11.07 -12.29 -1.46
N PRO A 79 10.42 -11.11 -1.44
CA PRO A 79 10.80 -9.84 -2.08
C PRO A 79 11.97 -9.11 -1.41
N GLN A 80 12.60 -8.19 -2.13
CA GLN A 80 13.59 -7.22 -1.62
C GLN A 80 13.24 -5.82 -2.12
N LEU A 81 13.12 -4.86 -1.21
CA LEU A 81 12.85 -3.46 -1.51
C LEU A 81 14.13 -2.63 -1.42
N TYR A 82 14.34 -1.77 -2.42
CA TYR A 82 15.37 -0.74 -2.43
C TYR A 82 14.73 0.64 -2.53
N ILE A 83 15.26 1.61 -1.79
CA ILE A 83 14.85 3.02 -1.85
C ILE A 83 16.10 3.88 -2.02
N GLY A 84 16.13 4.74 -3.04
CA GLY A 84 17.26 5.62 -3.31
C GLY A 84 18.58 4.88 -3.56
N GLY A 85 18.51 3.65 -4.04
CA GLY A 85 19.66 2.78 -4.25
C GLY A 85 20.07 1.93 -3.03
N GLU A 86 19.46 2.16 -1.86
CA GLU A 86 19.80 1.47 -0.63
C GLU A 86 18.84 0.30 -0.36
N PHE A 87 19.39 -0.82 0.13
CA PHE A 87 18.60 -2.00 0.50
C PHE A 87 17.84 -1.75 1.80
N MET A 88 16.51 -1.86 1.75
CA MET A 88 15.64 -1.63 2.91
C MET A 88 15.30 -2.92 3.66
N GLY A 89 15.12 -4.02 2.95
CA GLY A 89 14.77 -5.30 3.57
C GLY A 89 13.85 -6.19 2.74
N GLY A 90 13.50 -7.33 3.34
CA GLY A 90 12.48 -8.26 2.84
C GLY A 90 11.07 -7.93 3.34
N CYS A 91 10.11 -8.81 3.08
CA CYS A 91 8.69 -8.59 3.36
C CYS A 91 8.37 -8.16 4.80
N ASP A 92 8.92 -8.87 5.80
CA ASP A 92 8.58 -8.60 7.21
C ASP A 92 9.17 -7.27 7.68
N ILE A 93 10.41 -6.95 7.28
CA ILE A 93 11.06 -5.68 7.58
C ILE A 93 10.29 -4.53 6.95
N VAL A 94 9.92 -4.63 5.66
CA VAL A 94 9.16 -3.57 4.98
C VAL A 94 7.82 -3.32 5.65
N LYS A 95 7.15 -4.35 6.17
CA LYS A 95 5.89 -4.18 6.92
C LYS A 95 6.12 -3.50 8.26
N GLU A 96 7.16 -3.90 8.99
CA GLU A 96 7.50 -3.25 10.26
C GLU A 96 7.86 -1.77 10.07
N MET A 97 8.67 -1.47 9.04
CA MET A 97 9.01 -0.09 8.65
C MET A 97 7.77 0.72 8.26
N TYR A 98 6.79 0.10 7.61
CA TYR A 98 5.52 0.78 7.30
C TYR A 98 4.72 1.08 8.57
N ASP A 99 4.59 0.09 9.46
CA ASP A 99 3.78 0.23 10.67
C ASP A 99 4.39 1.27 11.63
N ASN A 100 5.72 1.28 11.77
CA ASN A 100 6.41 2.25 12.63
C ASN A 100 6.61 3.63 11.95
N GLY A 101 6.57 3.69 10.61
CA GLY A 101 6.72 4.89 9.80
C GLY A 101 8.11 5.16 9.24
N GLU A 102 9.09 4.32 9.53
CA GLU A 102 10.44 4.42 8.95
C GLU A 102 10.40 4.32 7.42
N LEU A 103 9.42 3.60 6.85
CA LEU A 103 9.23 3.53 5.40
C LEU A 103 8.80 4.87 4.81
N HIS A 104 7.96 5.63 5.52
CA HIS A 104 7.58 6.99 5.11
C HIS A 104 8.79 7.91 5.10
N ASP A 105 9.60 7.85 6.16
CA ASP A 105 10.82 8.64 6.29
C ASP A 105 11.82 8.31 5.17
N ALA A 106 12.02 7.02 4.87
CA ALA A 106 12.88 6.55 3.77
C ALA A 106 12.39 7.05 2.40
N LEU A 107 11.07 7.16 2.21
CA LEU A 107 10.45 7.70 0.99
C LEU A 107 10.40 9.24 0.96
N GLY A 108 10.87 9.92 2.02
CA GLY A 108 10.79 11.38 2.14
C GLY A 108 9.36 11.90 2.23
N MET A 109 8.44 11.09 2.77
CA MET A 109 7.03 11.43 2.93
C MET A 109 6.79 12.09 4.28
N GLU A 110 6.12 13.25 4.29
CA GLU A 110 5.64 13.83 5.54
C GLU A 110 4.48 13.00 6.09
N ARG A 111 4.63 12.47 7.30
CA ARG A 111 3.51 11.84 8.02
C ARG A 111 2.62 12.93 8.59
N ALA A 112 1.36 12.94 8.16
CA ALA A 112 0.37 13.81 8.78
C ALA A 112 0.15 13.35 10.24
N GLU A 113 0.46 14.21 11.21
CA GLU A 113 0.14 14.01 12.63
C GLU A 113 -1.36 14.25 12.88
N LEU A 114 -2.22 13.52 12.17
CA LEU A 114 -3.66 13.64 12.32
C LEU A 114 -4.15 12.79 13.49
N SER A 115 -4.94 13.40 14.35
CA SER A 115 -5.82 12.71 15.29
C SER A 115 -7.20 12.48 14.68
N ALA A 116 -7.95 11.51 15.19
CA ALA A 116 -9.21 11.08 14.60
C ALA A 116 -10.29 12.18 14.54
N ASP A 117 -10.23 13.17 15.43
CA ASP A 117 -11.12 14.34 15.49
C ASP A 117 -10.79 15.41 14.45
N GLN A 118 -9.60 15.35 13.84
CA GLN A 118 -9.17 16.27 12.79
C GLN A 118 -9.48 15.75 11.38
N VAL A 119 -10.03 14.55 11.26
CA VAL A 119 -10.36 13.93 9.96
C VAL A 119 -11.81 14.23 9.61
N GLU A 120 -12.02 15.11 8.64
CA GLU A 120 -13.36 15.51 8.22
C GLU A 120 -13.88 14.61 7.10
N ILE A 121 -14.85 13.75 7.42
CA ILE A 121 -15.59 12.94 6.44
C ILE A 121 -17.07 13.12 6.70
N THR A 122 -17.85 13.26 5.62
CA THR A 122 -19.30 13.36 5.69
C THR A 122 -19.97 12.13 5.09
N ILE A 123 -21.16 11.79 5.59
CA ILE A 123 -21.94 10.65 5.11
C ILE A 123 -23.43 11.03 5.02
N SER A 124 -24.10 10.62 3.94
CA SER A 124 -25.56 10.74 3.82
C SER A 124 -26.27 9.76 4.76
N ALA A 125 -27.50 10.09 5.18
CA ALA A 125 -28.28 9.23 6.08
C ALA A 125 -28.53 7.84 5.46
N GLU A 126 -28.74 7.79 4.15
CA GLU A 126 -28.96 6.56 3.38
C GLU A 126 -27.69 5.69 3.38
N ALA A 127 -26.53 6.28 3.10
CA ALA A 127 -25.26 5.56 3.11
C ALA A 127 -24.92 5.04 4.52
N GLU A 128 -25.18 5.85 5.55
CA GLU A 128 -24.96 5.46 6.94
C GLU A 128 -25.80 4.22 7.29
N GLN A 129 -27.09 4.22 6.92
CA GLN A 129 -27.96 3.09 7.21
C GLN A 129 -27.52 1.80 6.50
N ILE A 130 -27.08 1.90 5.24
CA ILE A 130 -26.55 0.77 4.47
C ILE A 130 -25.33 0.17 5.17
N LEU A 131 -24.35 1.02 5.51
CA LEU A 131 -23.12 0.56 6.15
C LEU A 131 -23.36 0.02 7.55
N ARG A 132 -24.24 0.64 8.34
CA ARG A 132 -24.64 0.15 9.67
C ARG A 132 -25.21 -1.27 9.60
N ASN A 133 -26.12 -1.51 8.67
CA ASN A 133 -26.74 -2.82 8.49
C ASN A 133 -25.69 -3.87 8.06
N ALA A 134 -24.82 -3.51 7.11
CA ALA A 134 -23.74 -4.39 6.67
C ALA A 134 -22.76 -4.73 7.81
N GLN A 135 -22.38 -3.74 8.62
CA GLN A 135 -21.50 -3.93 9.77
C GLN A 135 -22.09 -4.93 10.78
N GLN A 136 -23.37 -4.79 11.11
CA GLN A 136 -24.07 -5.70 12.03
C GLN A 136 -24.16 -7.13 11.50
N GLN A 137 -24.34 -7.30 10.18
CA GLN A 137 -24.39 -8.63 9.55
C GLN A 137 -23.02 -9.30 9.51
N GLN A 138 -21.96 -8.54 9.23
CA GLN A 138 -20.59 -9.08 9.15
C GLN A 138 -19.98 -9.30 10.53
N GLY A 139 -20.41 -8.56 11.55
CA GLY A 139 -19.83 -8.62 12.89
C GLY A 139 -18.36 -8.16 12.91
N ALA A 140 -18.00 -7.21 12.05
CA ALA A 140 -16.63 -6.73 11.87
C ALA A 140 -16.59 -5.19 11.84
N GLU A 141 -15.41 -4.60 12.01
CA GLU A 141 -15.22 -3.15 11.99
C GLU A 141 -15.24 -2.64 10.54
N LEU A 142 -15.70 -1.40 10.36
CA LEU A 142 -15.74 -0.74 9.06
C LEU A 142 -14.39 -0.07 8.79
N HIS A 143 -13.71 -0.51 7.73
CA HIS A 143 -12.46 0.05 7.25
C HIS A 143 -12.71 0.95 6.05
N PHE A 144 -12.04 2.09 6.03
CA PHE A 144 -12.01 2.98 4.89
C PHE A 144 -10.57 3.33 4.58
N GLY A 145 -10.19 3.19 3.32
CA GLY A 145 -8.86 3.60 2.89
C GLY A 145 -8.88 4.27 1.54
N ILE A 146 -7.82 5.03 1.29
CA ILE A 146 -7.60 5.76 0.06
C ILE A 146 -6.15 5.54 -0.33
N ASP A 147 -5.93 4.90 -1.48
CA ASP A 147 -4.57 4.61 -1.95
C ASP A 147 -3.85 5.87 -2.47
N ALA A 148 -2.59 5.71 -2.87
CA ALA A 148 -1.80 6.83 -3.39
C ALA A 148 -2.31 7.39 -4.74
N LYS A 149 -3.22 6.69 -5.42
CA LYS A 149 -3.93 7.13 -6.63
C LYS A 149 -5.31 7.71 -6.30
N PHE A 150 -5.57 8.00 -5.03
CA PHE A 150 -6.84 8.49 -4.52
C PHE A 150 -8.04 7.60 -4.86
N GLN A 151 -7.82 6.29 -4.99
CA GLN A 151 -8.90 5.33 -5.15
C GLN A 151 -9.43 4.93 -3.77
N PRO A 152 -10.71 5.22 -3.46
CA PRO A 152 -11.30 4.83 -2.19
C PRO A 152 -11.66 3.33 -2.17
N PHE A 153 -11.54 2.71 -1.01
CA PHE A 153 -12.08 1.39 -0.74
C PHE A 153 -12.76 1.34 0.62
N LEU A 154 -13.86 0.60 0.69
CA LEU A 154 -14.59 0.29 1.93
C LEU A 154 -14.58 -1.21 2.14
N GLY A 155 -14.31 -1.63 3.37
CA GLY A 155 -14.22 -3.05 3.71
C GLY A 155 -14.65 -3.32 5.15
N PHE A 156 -14.86 -4.59 5.46
CA PHE A 156 -15.14 -5.05 6.81
C PHE A 156 -14.04 -6.00 7.26
N GLY A 157 -13.52 -5.81 8.48
CA GLY A 157 -12.44 -6.62 9.01
C GLY A 157 -12.16 -6.37 10.48
N PRO A 158 -11.26 -7.16 11.11
CA PRO A 158 -10.78 -6.87 12.46
C PRO A 158 -9.98 -5.56 12.47
N ALA A 159 -9.92 -4.89 13.62
CA ALA A 159 -9.00 -3.76 13.82
C ALA A 159 -7.55 -4.27 13.93
N ALA A 160 -6.61 -3.61 13.27
CA ALA A 160 -5.19 -3.89 13.39
C ALA A 160 -4.56 -3.22 14.62
N GLY A 161 -5.21 -2.19 15.18
CA GLY A 161 -4.80 -1.48 16.39
C GLY A 161 -3.93 -0.25 16.14
N THR A 162 -3.54 0.01 14.90
CA THR A 162 -2.74 1.17 14.48
C THR A 162 -3.56 2.21 13.73
N GLU A 163 -4.82 1.88 13.38
CA GLU A 163 -5.73 2.75 12.64
C GLU A 163 -6.27 3.90 13.50
N LEU A 164 -6.55 5.02 12.83
CA LEU A 164 -7.37 6.08 13.38
C LEU A 164 -8.84 5.66 13.35
N ARG A 165 -9.51 5.77 14.50
CA ARG A 165 -10.93 5.49 14.65
C ARG A 165 -11.73 6.79 14.50
N VAL A 166 -12.10 7.12 13.27
CA VAL A 166 -12.73 8.39 12.90
C VAL A 166 -14.26 8.30 13.04
N PRO A 167 -14.91 9.18 13.83
CA PRO A 167 -16.37 9.25 13.89
C PRO A 167 -16.91 9.87 12.60
N VAL A 168 -17.83 9.18 11.92
CA VAL A 168 -18.47 9.65 10.70
C VAL A 168 -19.97 9.40 10.80
N GLY A 169 -20.75 10.47 10.95
CA GLY A 169 -22.17 10.34 11.31
C GLY A 169 -22.34 9.54 12.61
N GLY A 170 -23.19 8.52 12.59
CA GLY A 170 -23.35 7.58 13.70
C GLY A 170 -22.46 6.33 13.65
N LEU A 171 -21.42 6.30 12.81
CA LEU A 171 -20.52 5.16 12.62
C LEU A 171 -19.07 5.51 13.00
N PHE A 172 -18.22 4.49 13.07
CA PHE A 172 -16.78 4.65 13.21
C PHE A 172 -16.07 3.96 12.07
N PHE A 173 -15.17 4.70 11.43
CA PHE A 173 -14.37 4.26 10.32
C PHE A 173 -12.93 4.06 10.83
N LEU A 174 -12.34 2.92 10.52
CA LEU A 174 -10.92 2.65 10.74
C LEU A 174 -10.15 3.04 9.48
N LEU A 175 -9.23 4.00 9.63
CA LEU A 175 -8.38 4.49 8.55
C LEU A 175 -6.91 4.32 8.95
N ASP A 176 -6.06 3.87 8.03
CA ASP A 176 -4.63 4.12 8.19
C ASP A 176 -4.32 5.63 8.07
N ARG A 177 -3.16 6.04 8.59
CA ARG A 177 -2.80 7.46 8.69
C ARG A 177 -2.71 8.14 7.32
N ASP A 178 -2.23 7.42 6.31
CA ASP A 178 -2.12 7.92 4.94
C ASP A 178 -3.52 8.18 4.34
N SER A 179 -4.43 7.21 4.53
CA SER A 179 -5.82 7.33 4.12
C SER A 179 -6.52 8.47 4.84
N ALA A 180 -6.29 8.66 6.14
CA ALA A 180 -6.85 9.76 6.90
C ALA A 180 -6.43 11.14 6.36
N GLY A 181 -5.16 11.29 5.96
CA GLY A 181 -4.69 12.50 5.28
C GLY A 181 -5.40 12.74 3.94
N ARG A 182 -5.59 11.68 3.15
CA ARG A 182 -6.26 11.75 1.84
C ARG A 182 -7.78 11.90 1.93
N ALA A 183 -8.38 11.50 3.05
CA ALA A 183 -9.83 11.50 3.26
C ALA A 183 -10.38 12.87 3.66
N GLN A 184 -9.53 13.89 3.82
CA GLN A 184 -9.97 15.21 4.27
C GLN A 184 -11.02 15.82 3.32
N GLY A 185 -12.19 16.11 3.89
CA GLY A 185 -13.35 16.63 3.17
C GLY A 185 -14.08 15.59 2.31
N ALA A 186 -13.77 14.29 2.43
CA ALA A 186 -14.45 13.26 1.66
C ALA A 186 -15.94 13.19 2.02
N SER A 187 -16.78 12.83 1.04
CA SER A 187 -18.21 12.62 1.24
C SER A 187 -18.66 11.26 0.72
N ILE A 188 -19.45 10.56 1.51
CA ILE A 188 -19.98 9.22 1.20
C ILE A 188 -21.48 9.33 1.01
N THR A 189 -21.92 9.06 -0.21
CA THR A 189 -23.32 9.17 -0.62
C THR A 189 -23.82 7.89 -1.28
N VAL A 190 -25.12 7.82 -1.53
CA VAL A 190 -25.72 6.78 -2.35
C VAL A 190 -26.09 7.38 -3.69
N VAL A 191 -25.71 6.70 -4.77
CA VAL A 191 -26.11 7.06 -6.13
C VAL A 191 -26.89 5.93 -6.76
N ASP A 192 -27.92 6.28 -7.51
CA ASP A 192 -28.67 5.34 -8.33
C ASP A 192 -27.89 5.01 -9.60
N THR A 193 -27.87 3.72 -9.95
CA THR A 193 -27.28 3.20 -11.18
C THR A 193 -28.28 2.31 -11.91
N GLU A 194 -27.97 1.96 -13.15
CA GLU A 194 -28.76 1.01 -13.93
C GLU A 194 -28.91 -0.37 -13.25
N HIS A 195 -28.00 -0.71 -12.33
CA HIS A 195 -27.98 -1.97 -11.58
C HIS A 195 -28.44 -1.81 -10.12
N GLY A 196 -29.06 -0.68 -9.76
CA GLY A 196 -29.52 -0.37 -8.41
C GLY A 196 -28.66 0.67 -7.70
N GLN A 197 -28.74 0.73 -6.38
CA GLN A 197 -28.02 1.72 -5.57
C GLN A 197 -26.59 1.26 -5.28
N ARG A 198 -25.63 2.20 -5.37
CA ARG A 198 -24.26 1.98 -4.93
C ARG A 198 -23.79 3.11 -4.02
N LEU A 199 -22.85 2.79 -3.15
CA LEU A 199 -22.09 3.83 -2.44
C LEU A 199 -21.18 4.54 -3.42
N ASP A 200 -21.11 5.86 -3.28
CA ASP A 200 -20.22 6.73 -4.02
C ASP A 200 -19.40 7.55 -3.02
N VAL A 201 -18.11 7.65 -3.27
CA VAL A 201 -17.16 8.35 -2.40
C VAL A 201 -16.51 9.46 -3.22
N ASP A 202 -16.85 10.71 -2.89
CA ASP A 202 -16.26 11.91 -3.52
C ASP A 202 -15.12 12.43 -2.63
N ILE A 203 -13.93 12.60 -3.22
CA ILE A 203 -12.74 13.11 -2.53
C ILE A 203 -12.34 14.44 -3.17
N PRO A 204 -12.42 15.58 -2.44
CA PRO A 204 -12.17 16.90 -3.01
C PRO A 204 -10.80 17.06 -3.68
N ALA A 205 -9.75 16.43 -3.13
CA ALA A 205 -8.40 16.47 -3.68
C ALA A 205 -8.30 15.93 -5.13
N VAL A 206 -9.18 14.99 -5.51
CA VAL A 206 -9.21 14.43 -6.88
C VAL A 206 -9.77 15.44 -7.88
N ARG A 207 -10.67 16.34 -7.46
CA ARG A 207 -11.31 17.33 -8.35
C ARG A 207 -10.39 18.47 -8.75
N ALA A 208 -9.39 18.80 -7.93
CA ALA A 208 -8.51 19.93 -8.19
C ALA A 208 -7.40 19.65 -9.23
N GLY A 209 -7.24 18.39 -9.65
CA GLY A 209 -6.18 17.95 -10.57
C GLY A 209 -6.66 17.34 -11.90
N GLY A 210 -7.93 17.55 -12.27
CA GLY A 210 -8.52 17.10 -13.54
C GLY A 210 -8.52 18.16 -14.63
#